data_AF-A0A9E5FD80-F1
#
_entry.id   AF-A0A9E5FD80-F1
#
_cell.length_a   1.000
_cell.length_b   1.000
_cell.length_c   1.000
_cell.angle_alpha   90.00
_cell.angle_beta   90.00
_cell.angle_gamma   90.00
#
_symmetry.space_group_name_H-M   'P 1'
#
loop_
_entity.id
_entity.type
_entity.pdbx_description
1 polymer ?
#
loop_
_entity_poly.entity_id
_entity_poly.type
_entity_poly.pdbx_seq_one_letter_code
_entity_poly.pdbx_strand_id
1 'polypeptide(L)'
;FIVDRGIMINRLPVGTAIRARMSIRPSSLDGRVCLVLDYAGVQGPLTRWVEPIHDEVREIAPGLLLGYMQNSQKPCDPTLWFVLEKPAKPCRNSK
;
A
#
# COMPACT_ATOMS: atom_id res chain seq x y z
N PHE A 1 3.26 6.88 -11.66
CA PHE A 1 3.42 7.94 -10.65
C PHE A 1 4.73 7.69 -9.92
N ILE A 2 5.75 8.55 -10.08
CA ILE A 2 6.99 8.43 -9.30
C ILE A 2 6.81 9.29 -8.05
N VAL A 3 6.55 8.64 -6.93
CA VAL A 3 6.55 9.25 -5.61
C VAL A 3 7.84 8.77 -4.96
N ASP A 4 8.87 9.62 -4.91
CA ASP A 4 10.16 9.24 -4.31
C ASP A 4 10.03 9.08 -2.79
N ARG A 5 9.21 9.91 -2.15
CA ARG A 5 8.73 9.76 -0.76
C ARG A 5 7.34 10.38 -0.61
N GLY A 6 6.46 9.72 0.13
CA GLY A 6 5.09 10.16 0.38
C GLY A 6 4.50 9.52 1.62
N ILE A 7 3.39 10.06 2.12
CA ILE A 7 2.61 9.47 3.21
C ILE A 7 1.30 8.97 2.61
N MET A 8 1.03 7.67 2.70
CA MET A 8 -0.30 7.13 2.45
C MET A 8 -1.12 7.23 3.73
N ILE A 9 -2.39 7.62 3.62
CA ILE A 9 -3.36 7.58 4.71
C ILE A 9 -4.41 6.51 4.41
N ASN A 10 -4.35 5.36 5.08
CA ASN A 10 -5.42 4.38 5.02
C ASN A 10 -6.53 4.81 6.00
N ARG A 11 -7.73 5.10 5.48
CA ARG A 11 -8.89 5.49 6.29
C ARG A 11 -9.75 4.28 6.56
N LEU A 12 -9.79 3.85 7.81
CA LEU A 12 -10.69 2.80 8.25
C LEU A 12 -12.11 3.34 8.47
N PRO A 13 -13.16 2.50 8.38
CA PRO A 13 -14.56 2.91 8.58
C PRO A 13 -14.84 3.63 9.91
N VAL A 14 -13.95 3.45 10.90
CA VAL A 14 -14.00 4.08 12.23
C VAL A 14 -13.26 5.42 12.30
N GLY A 15 -12.90 6.02 11.16
CA GLY A 15 -12.24 7.33 11.09
C GLY A 15 -10.74 7.31 11.39
N THR A 16 -10.17 6.16 11.74
CA THR A 16 -8.73 6.02 12.00
C THR A 16 -7.94 6.08 10.70
N ALA A 17 -7.02 7.04 10.65
CA ALA A 17 -6.08 7.26 9.55
C ALA A 17 -4.71 6.68 9.93
N ILE A 18 -4.28 5.61 9.25
CA ILE A 18 -2.96 5.02 9.47
C ILE A 18 -2.00 5.58 8.42
N ARG A 19 -0.89 6.16 8.87
CA ARG A 19 0.12 6.80 8.01
C ARG A 19 1.23 5.82 7.65
N ALA A 20 1.34 5.43 6.39
CA ALA A 20 2.46 4.61 5.92
C ALA A 20 3.55 5.47 5.27
N ARG A 21 4.82 5.14 5.52
CA ARG A 21 5.95 5.65 4.75
C ARG A 21 5.98 4.95 3.40
N MET A 22 5.98 5.73 2.32
CA MET A 22 6.07 5.19 0.97
C MET A 22 7.53 5.12 0.50
N SER A 23 7.88 4.04 -0.18
CA SER A 23 9.14 3.90 -0.92
C SER A 23 8.95 3.04 -2.17
N ILE A 24 9.81 3.22 -3.17
CA ILE A 24 9.87 2.33 -4.34
C ILE A 24 11.10 1.43 -4.17
N ARG A 25 10.89 0.11 -4.09
CA ARG A 25 11.98 -0.86 -3.91
C ARG A 25 11.67 -2.21 -4.56
N PRO A 26 12.68 -3.08 -4.74
CA PRO A 26 12.45 -4.48 -5.13
C PRO A 26 11.50 -5.18 -4.14
N SER A 27 10.59 -5.98 -4.70
CA SER A 27 9.62 -6.77 -3.94
C SER A 27 10.30 -7.90 -3.18
N SER A 28 9.83 -8.18 -1.95
CA SER A 28 10.30 -9.35 -1.20
C SER A 28 9.87 -10.67 -1.84
N LEU A 29 8.76 -10.69 -2.58
CA LEU A 29 8.20 -11.91 -3.17
C LEU A 29 8.88 -12.31 -4.49
N ASP A 30 9.11 -11.34 -5.38
CA ASP A 30 9.58 -11.62 -6.75
C ASP A 30 10.78 -10.79 -7.20
N GLY A 31 11.31 -9.91 -6.34
CA GLY A 31 12.45 -9.04 -6.64
C GLY A 31 12.17 -7.93 -7.65
N ARG A 32 10.97 -7.85 -8.24
CA ARG A 32 10.63 -6.80 -9.21
C ARG A 32 10.21 -5.53 -8.49
N VAL A 33 10.35 -4.39 -9.16
CA VAL A 33 10.04 -3.07 -8.58
C VAL A 33 8.57 -2.99 -8.13
N CYS A 34 8.33 -2.49 -6.93
CA CYS A 34 7.00 -2.25 -6.38
C CYS A 34 6.99 -0.97 -5.54
N LEU A 35 5.79 -0.49 -5.24
CA LEU A 35 5.55 0.51 -4.21
C LEU A 35 5.38 -0.20 -2.87
N VAL A 36 6.12 0.23 -1.86
CA VAL A 36 6.03 -0.30 -0.50
C VAL A 36 5.41 0.74 0.42
N LEU A 37 4.47 0.27 1.23
CA LEU A 37 3.79 1.02 2.29
C LEU A 37 4.24 0.45 3.63
N ASP A 38 5.18 1.14 4.27
CA ASP A 38 5.76 0.72 5.54
C ASP A 38 5.08 1.43 6.71
N TYR A 39 4.43 0.66 7.57
CA TYR A 39 3.73 1.17 8.75
C TYR A 39 4.61 1.20 10.01
N ALA A 40 5.91 0.91 9.89
CA ALA A 40 6.86 1.07 10.97
C ALA A 40 6.89 2.52 11.48
N GLY A 41 6.81 2.68 12.81
CA GLY A 41 6.83 4.00 13.45
C GLY A 41 5.50 4.77 13.40
N VAL A 42 4.39 4.14 12.98
CA VAL A 42 3.04 4.70 13.21
C VAL A 42 2.80 4.86 14.71
N GLN A 43 2.39 6.05 15.15
CA GLN A 43 1.99 6.31 16.54
C GLN A 43 0.46 6.28 16.66
N GLY A 44 -0.07 5.50 17.60
CA GLY A 44 -1.50 5.43 17.90
C GLY A 44 -1.93 4.13 18.62
N PRO A 45 -3.24 3.94 18.85
CA PRO A 45 -3.77 2.77 19.57
C PRO A 45 -3.45 1.42 18.90
N LEU A 46 -3.19 1.43 17.59
CA LEU A 46 -2.93 0.23 16.80
C LEU A 46 -1.45 -0.01 16.51
N THR A 47 -0.53 0.85 17.01
CA THR A 47 0.91 0.79 16.69
C THR A 47 1.49 -0.62 16.76
N ARG A 48 1.27 -1.32 17.88
CA ARG A 48 1.85 -2.65 18.11
C ARG A 48 1.38 -3.71 17.10
N TRP A 49 0.20 -3.52 16.50
CA TRP A 49 -0.38 -4.44 15.52
C TRP A 49 0.10 -4.14 14.10
N VAL A 50 0.34 -2.86 13.78
CA VAL A 50 0.66 -2.42 12.42
C VAL A 50 2.14 -2.18 12.18
N GLU A 51 2.94 -1.98 13.23
CA GLU A 51 4.39 -1.78 13.11
C GLU A 51 5.12 -2.86 12.32
N PRO A 52 4.81 -4.17 12.44
CA PRO A 52 5.47 -5.17 11.62
C PRO A 52 4.87 -5.30 10.21
N ILE A 53 3.78 -4.59 9.92
CA ILE A 53 3.07 -4.73 8.65
C ILE A 53 3.71 -3.82 7.60
N HIS A 54 3.87 -4.34 6.39
CA HIS A 54 4.01 -3.50 5.21
C HIS A 54 3.28 -4.11 4.02
N ASP A 55 2.79 -3.23 3.16
CA ASP A 55 2.17 -3.65 1.90
C ASP A 55 3.15 -3.46 0.76
N GLU A 56 3.13 -4.37 -0.20
CA GLU A 56 3.77 -4.19 -1.49
C GLU A 56 2.71 -4.16 -2.58
N VAL A 57 2.77 -3.15 -3.44
CA VAL A 57 1.73 -2.85 -4.42
C VAL A 57 2.34 -2.60 -5.79
N ARG A 58 1.74 -3.16 -6.83
CA ARG A 58 2.14 -2.97 -8.22
C ARG A 58 0.92 -2.82 -9.13
N GLU A 59 1.00 -1.91 -10.09
CA GLU A 59 0.01 -1.82 -11.17
C GLU A 59 0.17 -3.02 -12.11
N ILE A 60 -0.91 -3.79 -12.29
CA ILE A 60 -0.93 -5.01 -13.13
C ILE A 60 -1.69 -4.81 -14.44
N ALA A 61 -2.55 -3.79 -14.48
CA ALA A 61 -3.24 -3.31 -15.67
C ALA A 61 -3.59 -1.82 -15.46
N PRO A 62 -3.90 -1.05 -16.51
CA PRO A 62 -4.23 0.37 -16.37
C PRO A 62 -5.34 0.60 -15.33
N GLY A 63 -4.99 1.24 -14.22
CA GLY A 63 -5.93 1.54 -13.13
C GLY A 63 -6.19 0.40 -12.15
N LEU A 64 -5.55 -0.77 -12.30
CA LEU A 64 -5.65 -1.89 -11.36
C LEU A 64 -4.31 -2.16 -10.70
N LEU A 65 -4.27 -2.02 -9.38
CA LEU A 65 -3.10 -2.33 -8.56
C LEU A 65 -3.35 -3.58 -7.74
N LEU A 66 -2.47 -4.57 -7.89
CA LEU A 66 -2.43 -5.73 -7.02
C LEU A 66 -1.50 -5.42 -5.85
N GLY A 67 -1.97 -5.66 -4.64
CA GLY A 67 -1.19 -5.53 -3.43
C GLY A 67 -1.24 -6.77 -2.57
N TYR A 68 -0.22 -6.94 -1.75
CA TYR A 68 -0.25 -7.89 -0.65
C TYR A 68 0.32 -7.26 0.61
N MET A 69 -0.27 -7.64 1.73
CA MET A 69 0.16 -7.30 3.07
C MET A 69 1.07 -8.43 3.57
N GLN A 70 2.22 -8.07 4.15
CA GLN A 70 3.12 -9.03 4.79
C GLN A 70 3.57 -8.54 6.16
N ASN A 71 3.89 -9.49 7.03
CA ASN A 71 4.54 -9.22 8.30
C ASN A 71 6.07 -9.29 8.11
N SER A 72 6.80 -8.24 8.48
CA SER A 72 8.26 -8.15 8.36
C SER A 72 9.00 -9.23 9.14
N GLN A 73 8.37 -9.83 10.15
CA GLN A 73 8.91 -10.97 10.90
C GLN A 73 8.79 -12.30 10.14
N LYS A 74 7.97 -12.36 9.08
CA LYS A 74 7.77 -13.51 8.21
C LYS A 74 7.87 -13.07 6.74
N PRO A 75 9.09 -12.72 6.28
CA PRO A 75 9.28 -12.29 4.91
C PRO A 75 8.88 -13.42 3.94
N CYS A 76 8.31 -13.03 2.80
CA CYS A 76 7.85 -13.94 1.75
C CYS A 76 6.63 -14.81 2.10
N ASP A 77 5.90 -14.50 3.18
CA ASP A 77 4.63 -15.14 3.55
C ASP A 77 3.49 -14.09 3.56
N PRO A 78 2.86 -13.81 2.39
CA PRO A 78 1.79 -12.84 2.29
C PRO A 78 0.63 -13.19 3.22
N THR A 79 0.32 -12.28 4.13
CA THR A 79 -0.78 -12.47 5.10
C THR A 79 -2.14 -12.20 4.47
N LEU A 80 -2.21 -11.28 3.49
CA LEU A 80 -3.43 -10.94 2.78
C LEU A 80 -3.11 -10.42 1.38
N TRP A 81 -3.90 -10.81 0.39
CA TRP A 81 -3.89 -10.23 -0.94
C TRP A 81 -5.07 -9.28 -1.11
N PHE A 82 -4.86 -8.18 -1.83
CA PHE A 82 -5.89 -7.19 -2.11
C PHE A 82 -5.70 -6.54 -3.48
N VAL A 83 -6.76 -5.92 -4.01
CA VAL A 83 -6.72 -5.15 -5.25
C VAL A 83 -7.23 -3.75 -4.98
N LEU A 84 -6.55 -2.75 -5.52
CA LEU A 84 -7.00 -1.37 -5.54
C LEU A 84 -7.36 -1.01 -6.98
N GLU A 85 -8.58 -0.52 -7.17
CA GLU A 85 -9.01 0.09 -8.42
C GLU A 85 -8.88 1.60 -8.31
N LYS A 86 -8.21 2.21 -9.28
CA LYS A 86 -8.21 3.65 -9.44
C LYS A 86 -9.59 4.07 -9.95
N PRO A 87 -10.30 4.98 -9.26
CA PRO A 87 -11.60 5.42 -9.73
C PRO A 87 -11.48 5.99 -11.14
N ALA A 88 -12.33 5.49 -12.04
CA ALA A 88 -12.44 6.03 -13.38
C ALA A 88 -12.76 7.52 -13.29
N LYS A 89 -11.97 8.37 -13.95
CA LYS A 89 -12.40 9.75 -14.18
C LYS A 89 -13.59 9.65 -15.14
N PRO A 90 -14.78 10.17 -14.78
CA PRO A 90 -15.87 10.23 -15.75
C PRO A 90 -15.37 11.04 -16.96
N CYS A 91 -15.57 10.51 -18.17
CA CYS A 91 -15.37 11.28 -19.39
C CYS A 91 -16.26 12.53 -19.29
N ARG A 92 -15.65 13.73 -19.26
CA ARG A 92 -16.41 14.96 -19.45
C ARG A 92 -16.89 14.95 -20.89
N ASN A 93 -18.19 14.74 -21.11
CA ASN A 93 -18.79 15.07 -22.39
C ASN A 93 -18.64 16.59 -22.57
N SER A 94 -17.74 17.00 -23.47
CA SER A 94 -17.77 18.33 -24.05
C SER A 94 -19.11 18.47 -24.77
N LYS A 95 -20.02 19.28 -24.21
CA LYS A 95 -21.14 19.82 -24.96
C LYS A 95 -20.63 20.83 -25.97
#